data_AF-A0A1W9H1C8-F1
#
_entry.id   AF-A0A1W9H1C8-F1
#
_cell.length_a   1.000
_cell.length_b   1.000
_cell.length_c   1.000
_cell.angle_alpha   90.00
_cell.angle_beta   90.00
_cell.angle_gamma   90.00
#
_symmetry.space_group_name_H-M   'P 1'
#
loop_
_entity.id
_entity.type
_entity.pdbx_description
1 polymer ?
#
loop_
_entity_poly.entity_id
_entity_poly.type
_entity_poly.pdbx_seq_one_letter_code
_entity_poly.pdbx_strand_id
1 'polypeptide(L)'
;MRTAHLAAPDDFDGWRQAARALALERVPPGEIVWQIEGAPGDLFAGEAEARAAPPAAGLTVPRGFLDLAGNVILHRDPERFALLYTLLLRLQDQNKLLDDRADPQVRRAEELAKAVRRDIHKMRAFLRFRELAEGDKTRFVAWFEPEHHIVRANARFFVNRFASLAWSILTPEVSLHWDGALREGPGATRGDAPQDDPVEALWGSYYASIFNPARVKLGAMLKEMPKKYWKNMPETALVPRLIAGAQAREAKMIEAARATPGDNLQAAWEALRDEAAGCTRCPLYKPATQTVFGEGPVSAELMFVGEQPGDQEDLAGRPFVGPAGQLFDRALGAAGVDRSRAYVTNAVKHFKYEPRGTRRIHAKPDTGEIEACRWWIDQERLLLRPRVTVMLGATAARSLLGRAVTIGRERGRPIDLAEGGTGWITVHPSFLLRIEDRDRAADEYARFVADLRGAAALIA
;
A
#
# COMPACT_ATOMS: atom_id res chain seq x y z
N MET A 1 38.50 -18.75 15.58
CA MET A 1 37.07 -18.61 15.27
C MET A 1 36.36 -18.19 16.55
N ARG A 2 35.51 -17.16 16.50
CA ARG A 2 34.70 -16.68 17.63
C ARG A 2 33.24 -16.98 17.36
N THR A 3 32.51 -17.42 18.38
CA THR A 3 31.08 -17.72 18.24
C THR A 3 30.25 -16.63 18.90
N ALA A 4 29.28 -16.09 18.16
CA ALA A 4 28.28 -15.14 18.65
C ALA A 4 26.93 -15.85 18.73
N HIS A 5 26.40 -15.98 19.96
CA HIS A 5 25.12 -16.61 20.22
C HIS A 5 24.00 -15.57 20.18
N LEU A 6 22.90 -15.91 19.51
CA LEU A 6 21.68 -15.13 19.39
C LEU A 6 20.52 -15.92 19.97
N ALA A 7 19.67 -15.27 20.76
CA ALA A 7 18.55 -15.95 21.43
C ALA A 7 17.47 -16.39 20.45
N ALA A 8 17.32 -15.67 19.33
CA ALA A 8 16.33 -15.96 18.30
C ALA A 8 16.81 -15.55 16.90
N PRO A 9 16.20 -16.10 15.82
CA PRO A 9 16.53 -15.73 14.45
C PRO A 9 16.30 -14.24 14.11
N ASP A 10 15.45 -13.55 14.86
CA ASP A 10 15.10 -12.13 14.73
C ASP A 10 15.70 -11.24 15.84
N ASP A 11 16.67 -11.75 16.62
CA ASP A 11 17.29 -11.06 17.75
C ASP A 11 18.25 -9.92 17.31
N PHE A 12 17.65 -8.77 17.02
CA PHE A 12 18.40 -7.58 16.62
C PHE A 12 19.30 -7.02 17.73
N ASP A 13 18.83 -7.02 18.97
CA ASP A 13 19.57 -6.44 20.10
C ASP A 13 20.76 -7.32 20.51
N GLY A 14 20.58 -8.64 20.55
CA GLY A 14 21.67 -9.60 20.75
C GLY A 14 22.73 -9.50 19.66
N TRP A 15 22.30 -9.43 18.39
CA TRP A 15 23.24 -9.20 17.28
C TRP A 15 23.97 -7.87 17.43
N ARG A 16 23.27 -6.79 17.77
CA ARG A 16 23.88 -5.45 17.95
C ARG A 16 24.91 -5.44 19.06
N GLN A 17 24.63 -6.12 20.19
CA GLN A 17 25.56 -6.22 21.31
C GLN A 17 26.81 -7.02 20.92
N ALA A 18 26.64 -8.21 20.33
CA ALA A 18 27.74 -9.05 19.89
C ALA A 18 28.58 -8.38 18.80
N ALA A 19 27.92 -7.80 17.78
CA ALA A 19 28.57 -7.07 16.70
C ALA A 19 29.38 -5.88 17.23
N ARG A 20 28.88 -5.16 18.23
CA ARG A 20 29.62 -4.08 18.87
C ARG A 20 30.89 -4.58 19.57
N ALA A 21 30.81 -5.64 20.35
CA ALA A 21 31.99 -6.21 21.03
C ALA A 21 33.04 -6.67 20.02
N LEU A 22 32.62 -7.45 19.01
CA LEU A 22 33.49 -7.97 17.96
C LEU A 22 34.12 -6.84 17.12
N ALA A 23 33.38 -5.78 16.82
CA ALA A 23 33.89 -4.65 16.05
C ALA A 23 34.89 -3.79 16.82
N LEU A 24 34.73 -3.63 18.14
CA LEU A 24 35.73 -2.95 18.99
C LEU A 24 37.07 -3.68 19.01
N GLU A 25 37.04 -5.01 18.90
CA GLU A 25 38.22 -5.85 18.79
C GLU A 25 38.70 -6.06 17.34
N ARG A 26 38.03 -5.42 16.37
CA ARG A 26 38.29 -5.53 14.91
C ARG A 26 38.39 -6.98 14.41
N VAL A 27 37.56 -7.88 14.93
CA VAL A 27 37.54 -9.29 14.52
C VAL A 27 37.16 -9.40 13.03
N PRO A 28 37.92 -10.12 12.19
CA PRO A 28 37.56 -10.30 10.78
C PRO A 28 36.22 -11.03 10.63
N PRO A 29 35.34 -10.63 9.67
CA PRO A 29 34.04 -11.29 9.47
C PRO A 29 34.13 -12.81 9.23
N GLY A 30 35.18 -13.28 8.54
CA GLY A 30 35.40 -14.70 8.26
C GLY A 30 35.82 -15.53 9.48
N GLU A 31 36.14 -14.90 10.61
CA GLU A 31 36.48 -15.60 11.85
C GLU A 31 35.29 -15.71 12.82
N ILE A 32 34.11 -15.24 12.42
CA ILE A 32 32.92 -15.18 13.28
C ILE A 32 31.89 -16.21 12.82
N VAL A 33 31.43 -17.03 13.76
CA VAL A 33 30.29 -17.93 13.56
C VAL A 33 29.09 -17.35 14.31
N TRP A 34 28.01 -17.07 13.60
CA TRP A 34 26.75 -16.62 14.18
C TRP A 34 25.88 -17.85 14.43
N GLN A 35 25.57 -18.13 15.70
CA GLN A 35 24.75 -19.27 16.10
C GLN A 35 23.46 -18.79 16.77
N ILE A 36 22.34 -19.39 16.39
CA ILE A 36 21.04 -19.17 17.02
C ILE A 36 20.82 -20.29 18.03
N GLU A 37 20.42 -19.96 19.25
CA GLU A 37 20.10 -20.94 20.29
C GLU A 37 19.08 -21.97 19.78
N GLY A 38 19.38 -23.26 19.95
CA GLY A 38 18.51 -24.38 19.54
C GLY A 38 18.63 -24.82 18.07
N ALA A 39 19.45 -24.18 17.24
CA ALA A 39 19.79 -24.67 15.90
C ALA A 39 20.93 -25.72 15.97
N PRO A 40 20.95 -26.77 15.12
CA PRO A 40 22.06 -27.72 15.09
C PRO A 40 23.37 -26.98 14.77
N GLY A 41 24.31 -27.04 15.72
CA GLY A 41 25.57 -26.30 15.64
C GLY A 41 26.47 -26.81 14.51
N ASP A 42 27.31 -25.90 13.99
CA ASP A 42 28.38 -26.25 13.05
C ASP A 42 29.42 -27.13 13.77
N LEU A 43 29.66 -28.34 13.23
CA LEU A 43 30.51 -29.40 13.82
C LEU A 43 31.99 -28.99 13.98
N PHE A 44 32.37 -27.82 13.46
CA PHE A 44 33.74 -27.29 13.48
C PHE A 44 33.92 -26.04 14.36
N ALA A 45 32.89 -25.62 15.10
CA ALA A 45 32.99 -24.48 16.01
C ALA A 45 33.73 -24.87 17.30
N GLY A 46 34.96 -24.38 17.47
CA GLY A 46 35.66 -24.43 18.76
C GLY A 46 34.98 -23.52 19.79
N GLU A 47 34.79 -24.02 21.00
CA GLU A 47 34.24 -23.28 22.14
C GLU A 47 35.19 -22.13 22.55
N ALA A 48 34.96 -20.95 22.01
CA ALA A 48 35.51 -19.71 22.53
C ALA A 48 34.33 -18.77 22.83
N GLU A 49 33.86 -18.81 24.08
CA GLU A 49 32.88 -17.87 24.60
C GLU A 49 33.38 -16.43 24.40
N ALA A 50 32.55 -15.61 23.77
CA ALA A 50 32.80 -14.18 23.66
C ALA A 50 32.75 -13.54 25.05
N ARG A 51 33.93 -13.32 25.65
CA ARG A 51 34.07 -12.58 26.91
C ARG A 51 33.57 -11.15 26.72
N ALA A 52 32.72 -10.69 27.64
CA ALA A 52 32.29 -9.30 27.71
C ALA A 52 33.50 -8.37 27.90
N ALA A 53 33.79 -7.55 26.89
CA ALA A 53 34.89 -6.58 26.92
C ALA A 53 34.53 -5.32 27.74
N PRO A 54 35.52 -4.68 28.41
CA PRO A 54 35.30 -3.45 29.18
C PRO A 54 35.01 -2.23 28.27
N PRO A 55 34.44 -1.13 28.82
CA PRO A 55 33.96 -0.02 28.01
C PRO A 55 35.11 0.92 27.64
N ALA A 56 35.54 0.94 26.37
CA ALA A 56 36.29 2.06 25.80
C ALA A 56 36.17 2.13 24.26
N ALA A 57 35.97 3.35 23.75
CA ALA A 57 35.66 3.79 22.39
C ALA A 57 34.24 3.45 21.88
N GLY A 58 33.50 4.47 21.44
CA GLY A 58 32.15 4.33 20.90
C GLY A 58 32.18 4.09 19.40
N LEU A 59 31.64 2.95 18.94
CA LEU A 59 31.31 2.77 17.52
C LEU A 59 30.21 3.76 17.15
N THR A 60 30.43 4.52 16.09
CA THR A 60 29.41 5.43 15.54
C THR A 60 28.94 4.89 14.20
N VAL A 61 27.63 4.82 14.01
CA VAL A 61 27.02 4.43 12.73
C VAL A 61 25.88 5.39 12.35
N PRO A 62 25.64 5.61 11.05
CA PRO A 62 24.48 6.38 10.59
C PRO A 62 23.16 5.73 11.02
N ARG A 63 22.15 6.54 11.32
CA ARG A 63 20.80 6.04 11.65
C ARG A 63 20.22 5.13 10.56
N GLY A 64 20.47 5.46 9.29
CA GLY A 64 20.02 4.64 8.15
C GLY A 64 20.58 3.21 8.17
N PHE A 65 21.75 2.98 8.77
CA PHE A 65 22.29 1.63 8.96
C PHE A 65 21.45 0.84 9.95
N LEU A 66 21.05 1.45 11.07
CA LEU A 66 20.22 0.79 12.09
C LEU A 66 18.85 0.42 11.53
N ASP A 67 18.24 1.31 10.73
CA ASP A 67 16.96 1.03 10.07
C ASP A 67 17.08 -0.10 9.04
N LEU A 68 18.17 -0.13 8.26
CA LEU A 68 18.46 -1.20 7.32
C LEU A 68 18.69 -2.54 8.05
N ALA A 69 19.56 -2.55 9.05
CA ALA A 69 19.92 -3.72 9.82
C ALA A 69 18.71 -4.32 10.55
N GLY A 70 17.84 -3.48 11.11
CA GLY A 70 16.59 -3.90 11.74
C GLY A 70 15.64 -4.63 10.78
N ASN A 71 15.64 -4.29 9.48
CA ASN A 71 14.88 -5.03 8.48
C ASN A 71 15.61 -6.31 8.04
N VAL A 72 16.92 -6.23 7.77
CA VAL A 72 17.71 -7.35 7.25
C VAL A 72 17.77 -8.52 8.23
N ILE A 73 17.83 -8.26 9.55
CA ILE A 73 17.86 -9.30 10.58
C ILE A 73 16.62 -10.22 10.53
N LEU A 74 15.48 -9.70 10.10
CA LEU A 74 14.26 -10.49 10.00
C LEU A 74 14.27 -11.44 8.80
N HIS A 75 15.18 -11.27 7.82
CA HIS A 75 15.23 -12.14 6.64
C HIS A 75 15.66 -13.57 7.01
N ARG A 76 15.26 -14.58 6.24
CA ARG A 76 15.66 -15.98 6.48
C ARG A 76 17.05 -16.35 5.89
N ASP A 77 17.77 -15.37 5.34
CA ASP A 77 19.08 -15.64 4.72
C ASP A 77 20.10 -15.92 5.85
N PRO A 78 20.79 -17.08 5.85
CA PRO A 78 21.71 -17.44 6.93
C PRO A 78 22.92 -16.50 7.04
N GLU A 79 23.33 -15.85 5.95
CA GLU A 79 24.48 -14.94 5.91
C GLU A 79 24.13 -13.51 6.35
N ARG A 80 22.86 -13.22 6.66
CA ARG A 80 22.40 -11.86 6.99
C ARG A 80 23.19 -11.21 8.13
N PHE A 81 23.54 -11.97 9.16
CA PHE A 81 24.30 -11.45 10.32
C PHE A 81 25.74 -11.11 9.95
N ALA A 82 26.40 -11.97 9.17
CA ALA A 82 27.75 -11.75 8.66
C ALA A 82 27.80 -10.60 7.66
N LEU A 83 26.79 -10.48 6.79
CA LEU A 83 26.63 -9.36 5.85
C LEU A 83 26.52 -8.03 6.60
N LEU A 84 25.63 -7.94 7.60
CA LEU A 84 25.46 -6.73 8.40
C LEU A 84 26.71 -6.38 9.21
N TYR A 85 27.40 -7.39 9.76
CA TYR A 85 28.66 -7.16 10.48
C TYR A 85 29.77 -6.65 9.56
N THR A 86 29.85 -7.18 8.34
CA THR A 86 30.82 -6.69 7.34
C THR A 86 30.54 -5.24 6.96
N LEU A 87 29.27 -4.88 6.74
CA LEU A 87 28.87 -3.50 6.49
C LEU A 87 29.17 -2.59 7.68
N LEU A 88 28.95 -3.05 8.92
CA LEU A 88 29.29 -2.30 10.14
C LEU A 88 30.77 -1.93 10.21
N LEU A 89 31.67 -2.89 9.96
CA LEU A 89 33.12 -2.63 9.97
C LEU A 89 33.51 -1.63 8.88
N ARG A 90 33.00 -1.81 7.65
CA ARG A 90 33.29 -0.90 6.54
C ARG A 90 32.77 0.52 6.81
N LEU A 91 31.64 0.65 7.49
CA LEU A 91 31.06 1.95 7.87
C LEU A 91 31.92 2.73 8.88
N GLN A 92 32.80 2.06 9.63
CA GLN A 92 33.75 2.76 10.51
C GLN A 92 34.78 3.57 9.70
N ASP A 93 35.20 3.04 8.55
CA ASP A 93 36.15 3.71 7.66
C ASP A 93 35.46 4.55 6.56
N GLN A 94 34.22 4.20 6.20
CA GLN A 94 33.45 4.80 5.10
C GLN A 94 32.06 5.24 5.56
N ASN A 95 31.95 6.40 6.21
CA ASN A 95 30.69 6.89 6.80
C ASN A 95 29.53 7.10 5.81
N LYS A 96 29.81 7.25 4.50
CA LYS A 96 28.84 7.40 3.41
C LYS A 96 28.62 6.13 2.59
N LEU A 97 29.09 4.96 3.05
CA LEU A 97 28.97 3.72 2.29
C LEU A 97 27.52 3.40 1.86
N LEU A 98 26.53 3.72 2.70
CA LEU A 98 25.12 3.48 2.37
C LEU A 98 24.57 4.35 1.22
N ASP A 99 25.26 5.43 0.86
CA ASP A 99 24.89 6.27 -0.28
C ASP A 99 25.35 5.64 -1.61
N ASP A 100 26.34 4.74 -1.57
CA ASP A 100 26.84 4.04 -2.75
C ASP A 100 25.92 2.86 -3.13
N ARG A 101 24.96 3.16 -4.01
CA ARG A 101 24.03 2.18 -4.57
C ARG A 101 24.68 1.17 -5.50
N ALA A 102 25.94 1.36 -5.91
CA ALA A 102 26.66 0.39 -6.74
C ALA A 102 27.38 -0.67 -5.90
N ASP A 103 27.58 -0.43 -4.60
CA ASP A 103 28.24 -1.38 -3.72
C ASP A 103 27.47 -2.72 -3.62
N PRO A 104 28.10 -3.88 -3.92
CA PRO A 104 27.42 -5.17 -3.93
C PRO A 104 26.82 -5.59 -2.58
N GLN A 105 27.47 -5.25 -1.47
CA GLN A 105 27.02 -5.64 -0.14
C GLN A 105 25.85 -4.75 0.33
N VAL A 106 25.91 -3.45 0.01
CA VAL A 106 24.79 -2.53 0.26
C VAL A 106 23.57 -2.96 -0.55
N ARG A 107 23.72 -3.21 -1.86
CA ARG A 107 22.63 -3.69 -2.72
C ARG A 107 22.00 -4.97 -2.20
N ARG A 108 22.82 -5.96 -1.82
CA ARG A 108 22.33 -7.22 -1.24
C ARG A 108 21.51 -6.96 0.03
N ALA A 109 22.02 -6.14 0.96
CA ALA A 109 21.29 -5.80 2.17
C ALA A 109 19.95 -5.10 1.88
N GLU A 110 19.91 -4.19 0.90
CA GLU A 110 18.67 -3.52 0.50
C GLU A 110 17.63 -4.46 -0.13
N GLU A 111 18.08 -5.45 -0.90
CA GLU A 111 17.22 -6.49 -1.48
C GLU A 111 16.60 -7.37 -0.40
N LEU A 112 17.39 -7.82 0.59
CA LEU A 112 16.91 -8.56 1.76
C LEU A 112 15.88 -7.73 2.55
N ALA A 113 16.21 -6.45 2.83
CA ALA A 113 15.29 -5.55 3.53
C ALA A 113 13.99 -5.29 2.73
N LYS A 114 14.05 -5.25 1.40
CA LYS A 114 12.88 -5.13 0.54
C LYS A 114 12.00 -6.39 0.59
N ALA A 115 12.59 -7.59 0.61
CA ALA A 115 11.85 -8.83 0.75
C ALA A 115 11.10 -8.89 2.10
N VAL A 116 11.78 -8.56 3.20
CA VAL A 116 11.18 -8.45 4.53
C VAL A 116 10.01 -7.46 4.55
N ARG A 117 10.20 -6.24 4.02
CA ARG A 117 9.11 -5.24 3.95
C ARG A 117 7.90 -5.73 3.15
N ARG A 118 8.11 -6.49 2.07
CA ARG A 118 7.01 -7.10 1.30
C ARG A 118 6.27 -8.16 2.11
N ASP A 119 6.99 -9.02 2.84
CA ASP A 119 6.38 -10.05 3.68
C ASP A 119 5.58 -9.44 4.85
N ILE A 120 6.13 -8.41 5.50
CA ILE A 120 5.42 -7.60 6.50
C ILE A 120 4.13 -7.03 5.91
N HIS A 121 4.19 -6.46 4.71
CA HIS A 121 3.01 -5.94 4.03
C HIS A 121 1.99 -7.04 3.73
N LYS A 122 2.42 -8.21 3.25
CA LYS A 122 1.55 -9.38 3.02
C LYS A 122 0.83 -9.79 4.30
N MET A 123 1.55 -9.91 5.42
CA MET A 123 0.95 -10.27 6.70
C MET A 123 -0.12 -9.26 7.12
N ARG A 124 0.19 -7.95 7.06
CA ARG A 124 -0.78 -6.91 7.44
C ARG A 124 -2.00 -6.84 6.51
N ALA A 125 -1.82 -7.10 5.22
CA ALA A 125 -2.86 -6.99 4.21
C ALA A 125 -3.78 -8.23 4.14
N PHE A 126 -3.22 -9.42 4.37
CA PHE A 126 -3.91 -10.70 4.11
C PHE A 126 -4.24 -11.51 5.36
N LEU A 127 -3.72 -11.17 6.54
CA LEU A 127 -4.14 -11.82 7.78
C LEU A 127 -5.64 -11.58 8.00
N ARG A 128 -6.38 -12.67 8.26
CA ARG A 128 -7.82 -12.63 8.54
C ARG A 128 -8.10 -13.37 9.82
N PHE A 129 -8.82 -12.72 10.72
CA PHE A 129 -9.29 -13.30 11.97
C PHE A 129 -10.61 -14.04 11.74
N ARG A 130 -10.71 -15.22 12.35
CA ARG A 130 -11.93 -16.02 12.42
C ARG A 130 -12.42 -16.00 13.86
N GLU A 131 -13.71 -15.84 14.04
CA GLU A 131 -14.33 -15.89 15.35
C GLU A 131 -14.38 -17.33 15.86
N LEU A 132 -14.08 -17.52 17.14
CA LEU A 132 -14.18 -18.78 17.85
C LEU A 132 -14.88 -18.50 19.18
N ALA A 133 -16.04 -19.13 19.38
CA ALA A 133 -16.73 -19.10 20.66
C ALA A 133 -16.02 -20.06 21.64
N GLU A 134 -15.44 -19.52 22.71
CA GLU A 134 -14.75 -20.27 23.76
C GLU A 134 -15.51 -20.06 25.08
N GLY A 135 -16.60 -20.82 25.27
CA GLY A 135 -17.52 -20.64 26.41
C GLY A 135 -18.27 -19.31 26.34
N ASP A 136 -18.23 -18.52 27.41
CA ASP A 136 -18.84 -17.17 27.48
C ASP A 136 -17.97 -16.07 26.84
N LYS A 137 -16.85 -16.42 26.19
CA LYS A 137 -15.90 -15.46 25.61
C LYS A 137 -15.69 -15.69 24.12
N THR A 138 -15.65 -14.60 23.36
CA THR A 138 -15.30 -14.60 21.94
C THR A 138 -13.80 -14.42 21.77
N ARG A 139 -13.16 -15.30 20.99
CA ARG A 139 -11.73 -15.23 20.65
C ARG A 139 -11.54 -15.26 19.15
N PHE A 140 -10.57 -14.50 18.64
CA PHE A 140 -10.31 -14.35 17.22
C PHE A 140 -9.01 -15.03 16.80
N VAL A 141 -9.04 -16.01 15.92
CA VAL A 141 -7.86 -16.79 15.52
C VAL A 141 -7.52 -16.57 14.04
N ALA A 142 -6.25 -16.35 13.73
CA ALA A 142 -5.76 -16.19 12.36
C ALA A 142 -4.55 -17.10 12.12
N TRP A 143 -4.44 -17.69 10.92
CA TRP A 143 -3.27 -18.45 10.47
C TRP A 143 -2.48 -17.67 9.42
N PHE A 144 -1.16 -17.63 9.54
CA PHE A 144 -0.28 -17.03 8.53
C PHE A 144 1.06 -17.77 8.41
N GLU A 145 1.56 -17.91 7.18
CA GLU A 145 2.85 -18.56 6.90
C GLU A 145 3.83 -17.53 6.35
N PRO A 146 4.65 -16.89 7.21
CA PRO A 146 5.61 -15.89 6.78
C PRO A 146 6.78 -16.51 6.02
N GLU A 147 7.33 -15.77 5.06
CA GLU A 147 8.57 -16.12 4.34
C GLU A 147 9.81 -15.82 5.19
N HIS A 148 9.68 -14.91 6.15
CA HIS A 148 10.75 -14.36 6.97
C HIS A 148 10.36 -14.30 8.46
N HIS A 149 11.31 -14.00 9.36
CA HIS A 149 11.09 -13.92 10.80
C HIS A 149 10.43 -12.59 11.20
N ILE A 150 9.22 -12.34 10.69
CA ILE A 150 8.54 -11.03 10.77
C ILE A 150 7.47 -10.94 11.85
N VAL A 151 7.16 -12.05 12.52
CA VAL A 151 5.96 -12.17 13.38
C VAL A 151 6.06 -11.23 14.58
N ARG A 152 7.15 -11.31 15.36
CA ARG A 152 7.39 -10.43 16.52
C ARG A 152 7.43 -8.95 16.14
N ALA A 153 8.09 -8.64 15.02
CA ALA A 153 8.17 -7.28 14.48
C ALA A 153 6.79 -6.68 14.13
N ASN A 154 5.77 -7.52 13.90
CA ASN A 154 4.40 -7.08 13.64
C ASN A 154 3.49 -7.07 14.86
N ALA A 155 3.91 -7.60 16.01
CA ALA A 155 3.06 -7.73 17.18
C ALA A 155 2.43 -6.39 17.58
N ARG A 156 3.24 -5.32 17.65
CA ARG A 156 2.77 -3.96 17.99
C ARG A 156 1.71 -3.43 17.04
N PHE A 157 1.81 -3.73 15.74
CA PHE A 157 0.82 -3.32 14.74
C PHE A 157 -0.55 -3.95 15.04
N PHE A 158 -0.59 -5.26 15.28
CA PHE A 158 -1.83 -5.97 15.57
C PHE A 158 -2.41 -5.60 16.93
N VAL A 159 -1.57 -5.44 17.96
CA VAL A 159 -1.99 -4.96 19.28
C VAL A 159 -2.66 -3.59 19.17
N ASN A 160 -2.06 -2.64 18.44
CA ASN A 160 -2.63 -1.30 18.30
C ASN A 160 -3.94 -1.30 17.48
N ARG A 161 -4.02 -2.14 16.44
CA ARG A 161 -5.18 -2.17 15.53
C ARG A 161 -6.39 -2.91 16.09
N PHE A 162 -6.14 -3.90 16.94
CA PHE A 162 -7.13 -4.84 17.48
C PHE A 162 -7.06 -4.91 19.02
N ALA A 163 -6.77 -3.78 19.67
CA ALA A 163 -6.54 -3.70 21.12
C ALA A 163 -7.75 -4.20 21.96
N SER A 164 -8.96 -3.98 21.45
CA SER A 164 -10.23 -4.32 22.13
C SER A 164 -10.68 -5.77 21.94
N LEU A 165 -9.97 -6.56 21.12
CA LEU A 165 -10.32 -7.94 20.82
C LEU A 165 -9.38 -8.90 21.56
N ALA A 166 -9.84 -10.10 21.88
CA ALA A 166 -8.96 -11.19 22.28
C ALA A 166 -8.59 -12.01 21.03
N TRP A 167 -7.32 -12.04 20.62
CA TRP A 167 -6.90 -12.67 19.38
C TRP A 167 -5.65 -13.54 19.48
N SER A 168 -5.49 -14.44 18.52
CA SER A 168 -4.34 -15.34 18.35
C SER A 168 -3.91 -15.34 16.88
N ILE A 169 -2.63 -15.08 16.61
CA ILE A 169 -2.00 -15.23 15.29
C ILE A 169 -1.10 -16.46 15.38
N LEU A 170 -1.49 -17.50 14.65
CA LEU A 170 -0.81 -18.77 14.59
C LEU A 170 0.10 -18.78 13.37
N THR A 171 1.38 -19.09 13.57
CA THR A 171 2.35 -19.29 12.48
C THR A 171 3.22 -20.52 12.76
N PRO A 172 3.90 -21.09 11.75
CA PRO A 172 4.72 -22.29 11.94
C PRO A 172 5.87 -22.17 12.92
N GLU A 173 6.44 -20.97 13.11
CA GLU A 173 7.63 -20.77 13.95
C GLU A 173 7.28 -20.22 15.33
N VAL A 174 6.37 -19.24 15.40
CA VAL A 174 5.97 -18.58 16.65
C VAL A 174 4.52 -18.11 16.55
N SER A 175 3.78 -18.23 17.63
CA SER A 175 2.41 -17.72 17.72
C SER A 175 2.34 -16.49 18.61
N LEU A 176 1.46 -15.55 18.29
CA LEU A 176 1.19 -14.38 19.12
C LEU A 176 -0.23 -14.44 19.67
N HIS A 177 -0.39 -14.15 20.95
CA HIS A 177 -1.68 -14.12 21.63
C HIS A 177 -1.86 -12.79 22.33
N TRP A 178 -3.07 -12.25 22.27
CA TRP A 178 -3.45 -10.99 22.89
C TRP A 178 -4.83 -11.12 23.53
N ASP A 179 -4.91 -10.84 24.83
CA ASP A 179 -6.16 -10.78 25.60
C ASP A 179 -6.12 -9.64 26.64
N GLY A 180 -5.45 -8.54 26.26
CA GLY A 180 -5.10 -7.42 27.15
C GLY A 180 -3.62 -7.43 27.56
N ALA A 181 -2.93 -8.56 27.38
CA ALA A 181 -1.48 -8.67 27.45
C ALA A 181 -0.97 -9.48 26.25
N LEU A 182 0.16 -9.05 25.66
CA LEU A 182 0.80 -9.77 24.56
C LEU A 182 1.60 -10.95 25.13
N ARG A 183 1.35 -12.15 24.61
CA ARG A 183 2.07 -13.38 24.96
C ARG A 183 2.54 -14.08 23.70
N GLU A 184 3.73 -14.66 23.76
CA GLU A 184 4.27 -15.52 22.71
C GLU A 184 3.99 -16.98 23.04
N GLY A 185 3.61 -17.74 22.02
CA GLY A 185 3.42 -19.19 22.08
C GLY A 185 4.32 -19.89 21.07
N PRO A 186 4.45 -21.23 21.18
CA PRO A 186 5.21 -22.00 20.21
C PRO A 186 4.61 -21.89 18.81
N GLY A 187 5.39 -22.30 17.80
CA GLY A 187 4.88 -22.52 16.46
C GLY A 187 3.65 -23.44 16.49
N ALA A 188 2.62 -23.06 15.77
CA ALA A 188 1.39 -23.81 15.64
C ALA A 188 1.36 -24.53 14.29
N THR A 189 0.49 -25.51 14.15
CA THR A 189 0.16 -26.13 12.88
C THR A 189 -1.15 -25.57 12.35
N ARG A 190 -1.38 -25.74 11.05
CA ARG A 190 -2.63 -25.28 10.42
C ARG A 190 -3.88 -25.95 11.02
N GLY A 191 -3.75 -27.14 11.61
CA GLY A 191 -4.86 -27.84 12.28
C GLY A 191 -5.29 -27.20 13.59
N ASP A 192 -4.46 -26.34 14.19
CA ASP A 192 -4.75 -25.66 15.45
C ASP A 192 -5.63 -24.41 15.25
N ALA A 193 -5.89 -24.03 14.00
CA ALA A 193 -6.88 -23.00 13.65
C ALA A 193 -8.23 -23.66 13.31
N PRO A 194 -9.37 -23.09 13.75
CA PRO A 194 -10.70 -23.67 13.50
C PRO A 194 -10.99 -23.86 12.01
N GLN A 195 -11.49 -25.05 11.66
CA GLN A 195 -11.74 -25.50 10.29
C GLN A 195 -13.18 -25.23 9.81
N ASP A 196 -14.18 -25.26 10.70
CA ASP A 196 -15.61 -25.12 10.35
C ASP A 196 -16.29 -24.04 11.20
N ASP A 197 -17.10 -23.18 10.57
CA ASP A 197 -18.16 -22.41 11.24
C ASP A 197 -19.42 -22.37 10.35
N PRO A 198 -20.62 -22.74 10.86
CA PRO A 198 -21.94 -22.63 10.22
C PRO A 198 -22.42 -21.20 9.85
N VAL A 199 -21.51 -20.28 9.54
CA VAL A 199 -21.79 -18.94 8.97
C VAL A 199 -21.37 -18.88 7.48
N GLU A 200 -21.28 -20.04 6.82
CA GLU A 200 -20.98 -20.13 5.38
C GLU A 200 -22.10 -19.59 4.46
N ALA A 201 -23.35 -19.55 4.93
CA ALA A 201 -24.49 -19.13 4.10
C ALA A 201 -24.60 -17.60 3.90
N LEU A 202 -24.04 -16.79 4.80
CA LEU A 202 -24.09 -15.33 4.70
C LEU A 202 -22.86 -14.72 4.03
N TRP A 203 -21.74 -15.44 4.00
CA TRP A 203 -20.47 -14.99 3.41
C TRP A 203 -20.35 -15.29 1.90
N GLY A 204 -21.06 -16.32 1.43
CA GLY A 204 -21.06 -16.71 0.01
C GLY A 204 -21.63 -15.64 -0.92
N SER A 205 -22.61 -14.85 -0.48
CA SER A 205 -23.22 -13.76 -1.27
C SER A 205 -22.30 -12.55 -1.43
N TYR A 206 -21.50 -12.25 -0.39
CA TYR A 206 -20.53 -11.15 -0.41
C TYR A 206 -19.30 -11.47 -1.28
N TYR A 207 -18.80 -12.72 -1.26
CA TYR A 207 -17.66 -13.11 -2.10
C TYR A 207 -18.07 -13.43 -3.55
N ALA A 208 -19.25 -14.01 -3.78
CA ALA A 208 -19.74 -14.31 -5.13
C ALA A 208 -20.09 -13.05 -5.96
N SER A 209 -20.34 -11.91 -5.31
CA SER A 209 -20.62 -10.63 -5.97
C SER A 209 -19.36 -9.84 -6.37
N ILE A 210 -18.18 -10.21 -5.85
CA ILE A 210 -16.90 -9.52 -6.11
C ILE A 210 -15.97 -10.37 -7.02
N PHE A 211 -16.25 -11.66 -7.16
CA PHE A 211 -15.45 -12.58 -7.97
C PHE A 211 -15.91 -12.61 -9.44
N ASN A 212 -15.14 -11.98 -10.34
CA ASN A 212 -15.36 -12.05 -11.79
C ASN A 212 -14.46 -13.15 -12.41
N PRO A 213 -15.01 -14.25 -12.95
CA PRO A 213 -14.22 -15.32 -13.56
C PRO A 213 -13.45 -14.89 -14.82
N ALA A 214 -13.84 -13.79 -15.48
CA ALA A 214 -13.11 -13.22 -16.61
C ALA A 214 -11.82 -12.48 -16.21
N ARG A 215 -11.52 -12.35 -14.91
CA ARG A 215 -10.35 -11.63 -14.36
C ARG A 215 -9.12 -12.52 -14.12
N VAL A 216 -9.10 -13.76 -14.59
CA VAL A 216 -7.94 -14.63 -14.43
C VAL A 216 -7.01 -14.50 -15.65
N LYS A 217 -5.98 -13.65 -15.55
CA LYS A 217 -4.74 -13.87 -16.32
C LYS A 217 -4.02 -15.06 -15.70
N LEU A 218 -4.47 -16.27 -16.02
CA LEU A 218 -3.95 -17.54 -15.49
C LEU A 218 -2.42 -17.59 -15.51
N GLY A 219 -1.80 -17.09 -16.59
CA GLY A 219 -0.34 -17.02 -16.72
C GLY A 219 0.36 -16.07 -15.73
N ALA A 220 -0.26 -14.96 -15.32
CA ALA A 220 0.31 -14.02 -14.35
C ALA A 220 0.08 -14.48 -12.91
N MET A 221 -1.09 -15.06 -12.64
CA MET A 221 -1.42 -15.71 -11.37
C MET A 221 -0.50 -16.91 -11.09
N LEU A 222 -0.17 -17.71 -12.11
CA LEU A 222 0.77 -18.83 -12.04
C LEU A 222 2.25 -18.40 -11.87
N LYS A 223 2.60 -17.16 -12.26
CA LYS A 223 3.98 -16.62 -12.21
C LYS A 223 4.32 -16.02 -10.85
N GLU A 224 3.33 -15.41 -10.18
CA GLU A 224 3.47 -14.79 -8.86
C GLU A 224 3.10 -15.74 -7.70
N MET A 225 2.56 -16.93 -7.99
CA MET A 225 2.16 -17.93 -6.98
C MET A 225 3.05 -19.18 -7.01
N PRO A 226 3.92 -19.38 -6.01
CA PRO A 226 4.48 -20.69 -5.73
C PRO A 226 3.36 -21.70 -5.42
N LYS A 227 3.34 -22.84 -6.13
CA LYS A 227 2.32 -23.92 -5.99
C LYS A 227 2.07 -24.40 -4.55
N LYS A 228 3.01 -24.15 -3.63
CA LYS A 228 2.91 -24.55 -2.22
C LYS A 228 1.74 -23.88 -1.47
N TYR A 229 1.33 -22.66 -1.85
CA TYR A 229 0.23 -21.93 -1.19
C TYR A 229 -1.17 -22.33 -1.68
N TRP A 230 -1.25 -23.16 -2.72
CA TRP A 230 -2.53 -23.57 -3.34
C TRP A 230 -3.36 -24.48 -2.43
N LYS A 231 -2.69 -25.31 -1.61
CA LYS A 231 -3.34 -26.22 -0.65
C LYS A 231 -3.97 -25.49 0.54
N ASN A 232 -3.68 -24.20 0.70
CA ASN A 232 -4.18 -23.34 1.77
C ASN A 232 -5.42 -22.52 1.38
N MET A 233 -5.92 -22.68 0.16
CA MET A 233 -7.11 -22.02 -0.40
C MET A 233 -8.28 -23.01 -0.52
N PRO A 234 -9.42 -22.78 0.18
CA PRO A 234 -10.66 -23.53 0.00
C PRO A 234 -11.20 -23.50 -1.44
N GLU A 235 -10.78 -22.53 -2.25
CA GLU A 235 -11.28 -22.33 -3.61
C GLU A 235 -10.80 -23.41 -4.59
N THR A 236 -9.66 -24.07 -4.35
CA THR A 236 -9.06 -25.02 -5.32
C THR A 236 -9.72 -26.40 -5.36
N ALA A 237 -10.35 -26.85 -4.29
CA ALA A 237 -11.15 -28.08 -4.27
C ALA A 237 -12.47 -27.94 -5.06
N LEU A 238 -12.94 -26.69 -5.22
CA LEU A 238 -14.12 -26.35 -6.00
C LEU A 238 -13.80 -26.10 -7.48
N VAL A 239 -12.53 -25.88 -7.87
CA VAL A 239 -12.14 -25.53 -9.24
C VAL A 239 -12.67 -26.50 -10.30
N PRO A 240 -12.60 -27.84 -10.17
CA PRO A 240 -13.12 -28.74 -11.20
C PRO A 240 -14.66 -28.69 -11.35
N ARG A 241 -15.40 -28.53 -10.24
CA ARG A 241 -16.87 -28.42 -10.23
C ARG A 241 -17.37 -27.01 -10.59
N LEU A 242 -16.61 -25.97 -10.26
CA LEU A 242 -16.83 -24.60 -10.68
C LEU A 242 -16.60 -24.44 -12.17
N ILE A 243 -15.59 -25.09 -12.77
CA ILE A 243 -15.38 -25.10 -14.22
C ILE A 243 -16.56 -25.75 -14.96
N ALA A 244 -17.03 -26.91 -14.49
CA ALA A 244 -18.13 -27.63 -15.13
C ALA A 244 -19.52 -26.96 -14.92
N GLY A 245 -19.73 -26.29 -13.77
CA GLY A 245 -20.96 -25.57 -13.45
C GLY A 245 -21.00 -24.11 -13.89
N ALA A 246 -19.86 -23.49 -14.18
CA ALA A 246 -19.75 -22.09 -14.60
C ALA A 246 -20.24 -21.88 -16.01
N GLN A 247 -19.95 -22.76 -16.98
CA GLN A 247 -20.34 -22.54 -18.37
C GLN A 247 -21.87 -22.49 -18.57
N ALA A 248 -22.63 -23.33 -17.86
CA ALA A 248 -24.10 -23.36 -17.94
C ALA A 248 -24.77 -22.23 -17.13
N ARG A 249 -24.13 -21.77 -16.04
CA ARG A 249 -24.61 -20.62 -15.24
C ARG A 249 -24.22 -19.29 -15.88
N GLU A 250 -23.07 -19.18 -16.50
CA GLU A 250 -22.58 -18.00 -17.22
C GLU A 250 -23.52 -17.61 -18.35
N ALA A 251 -24.02 -18.58 -19.13
CA ALA A 251 -25.02 -18.33 -20.16
C ALA A 251 -26.34 -17.74 -19.61
N LYS A 252 -26.87 -18.29 -18.50
CA LYS A 252 -28.09 -17.80 -17.84
C LYS A 252 -27.89 -16.50 -17.07
N MET A 253 -26.71 -16.29 -16.50
CA MET A 253 -26.36 -15.12 -15.70
C MET A 253 -26.00 -13.92 -16.58
N ILE A 254 -25.47 -14.13 -17.79
CA ILE A 254 -25.34 -13.09 -18.83
C ILE A 254 -26.71 -12.62 -19.33
N GLU A 255 -27.68 -13.53 -19.44
CA GLU A 255 -29.07 -13.18 -19.76
C GLU A 255 -29.75 -12.40 -18.62
N ALA A 256 -29.56 -12.81 -17.36
CA ALA A 256 -30.16 -12.17 -16.19
C ALA A 256 -29.47 -10.85 -15.78
N ALA A 257 -28.16 -10.72 -15.93
CA ALA A 257 -27.40 -9.50 -15.61
C ALA A 257 -27.67 -8.35 -16.60
N ARG A 258 -28.24 -8.65 -17.78
CA ARG A 258 -28.78 -7.62 -18.69
C ARG A 258 -30.12 -7.05 -18.22
N ALA A 259 -30.78 -7.66 -17.21
CA ALA A 259 -32.11 -7.28 -16.78
C ALA A 259 -32.17 -6.29 -15.60
N THR A 260 -31.16 -6.22 -14.70
CA THR A 260 -31.20 -5.28 -13.54
C THR A 260 -29.81 -4.89 -12.96
N PRO A 261 -29.31 -3.66 -13.18
CA PRO A 261 -28.07 -3.16 -12.57
C PRO A 261 -28.29 -2.01 -11.55
N GLY A 262 -27.61 -2.02 -10.38
CA GLY A 262 -27.52 -0.81 -9.53
C GLY A 262 -26.91 -0.95 -8.12
N ASP A 263 -27.31 -1.96 -7.33
CA ASP A 263 -27.23 -1.84 -5.86
C ASP A 263 -25.82 -2.08 -5.24
N ASN A 264 -25.10 -3.12 -5.68
CA ASN A 264 -23.81 -3.50 -5.05
C ASN A 264 -22.65 -2.53 -5.31
N LEU A 265 -22.67 -1.83 -6.45
CA LEU A 265 -21.61 -0.87 -6.81
C LEU A 265 -21.69 0.38 -5.94
N GLN A 266 -22.92 0.83 -5.68
CA GLN A 266 -23.20 1.99 -4.85
C GLN A 266 -22.74 1.74 -3.39
N ALA A 267 -23.09 0.59 -2.82
CA ALA A 267 -22.67 0.21 -1.47
C ALA A 267 -21.14 0.12 -1.32
N ALA A 268 -20.44 -0.44 -2.32
CA ALA A 268 -18.98 -0.50 -2.32
C ALA A 268 -18.33 0.90 -2.39
N TRP A 269 -18.95 1.82 -3.12
CA TRP A 269 -18.48 3.20 -3.21
C TRP A 269 -18.68 3.95 -1.89
N GLU A 270 -19.84 3.76 -1.25
CA GLU A 270 -20.14 4.34 0.06
C GLU A 270 -19.15 3.86 1.12
N ALA A 271 -18.88 2.55 1.18
CA ALA A 271 -17.88 2.01 2.10
C ALA A 271 -16.47 2.57 1.87
N LEU A 272 -16.06 2.75 0.60
CA LEU A 272 -14.76 3.35 0.25
C LEU A 272 -14.70 4.83 0.68
N ARG A 273 -15.79 5.57 0.48
CA ARG A 273 -15.91 6.97 0.89
C ARG A 273 -15.83 7.11 2.41
N ASP A 274 -16.49 6.22 3.15
CA ASP A 274 -16.47 6.21 4.61
C ASP A 274 -15.07 5.89 5.16
N GLU A 275 -14.35 4.96 4.54
CA GLU A 275 -12.95 4.69 4.89
C GLU A 275 -12.08 5.94 4.63
N ALA A 276 -12.33 6.65 3.52
CA ALA A 276 -11.58 7.85 3.16
C ALA A 276 -11.73 8.97 4.18
N ALA A 277 -12.90 9.11 4.80
CA ALA A 277 -13.17 10.14 5.81
C ALA A 277 -12.22 10.07 7.02
N GLY A 278 -11.72 8.87 7.36
CA GLY A 278 -10.75 8.64 8.44
C GLY A 278 -9.29 8.59 8.01
N CYS A 279 -8.96 9.01 6.78
CA CYS A 279 -7.64 8.78 6.20
C CYS A 279 -6.51 9.54 6.90
N THR A 280 -5.48 8.82 7.36
CA THR A 280 -4.26 9.36 7.98
C THR A 280 -2.97 9.06 7.21
N ARG A 281 -3.08 8.66 5.93
CA ARG A 281 -1.97 8.17 5.09
C ARG A 281 -0.83 9.17 4.84
N CYS A 282 -1.08 10.48 4.98
CA CYS A 282 -0.07 11.52 4.81
C CYS A 282 -0.32 12.68 5.78
N PRO A 283 0.67 13.54 6.11
CA PRO A 283 0.52 14.60 7.11
C PRO A 283 -0.60 15.63 6.86
N LEU A 284 -1.13 15.71 5.64
CA LEU A 284 -2.16 16.68 5.25
C LEU A 284 -3.50 16.52 5.98
N TYR A 285 -3.79 15.34 6.56
CA TYR A 285 -4.99 15.15 7.38
C TYR A 285 -5.00 16.05 8.64
N LYS A 286 -3.82 16.48 9.11
CA LYS A 286 -3.69 17.24 10.36
C LYS A 286 -4.18 18.69 10.23
N PRO A 287 -3.74 19.48 9.23
CA PRO A 287 -4.20 20.87 9.09
C PRO A 287 -5.52 21.03 8.32
N ALA A 288 -5.91 20.05 7.49
CA ALA A 288 -7.14 20.09 6.72
C ALA A 288 -8.37 19.96 7.63
N THR A 289 -9.51 20.53 7.22
CA THR A 289 -10.76 20.39 7.98
C THR A 289 -11.35 18.99 7.85
N GLN A 290 -11.34 18.43 6.64
CA GLN A 290 -11.87 17.09 6.37
C GLN A 290 -11.30 16.52 5.07
N THR A 291 -11.56 15.23 4.83
CA THR A 291 -11.32 14.62 3.53
C THR A 291 -12.36 15.11 2.53
N VAL A 292 -11.92 15.56 1.36
CA VAL A 292 -12.79 15.84 0.22
C VAL A 292 -12.63 14.70 -0.80
N PHE A 293 -13.59 13.78 -0.76
CA PHE A 293 -13.65 12.64 -1.68
C PHE A 293 -14.20 13.06 -3.06
N GLY A 294 -14.23 12.12 -4.00
CA GLY A 294 -14.85 12.37 -5.30
C GLY A 294 -16.38 12.37 -5.26
N GLU A 295 -17.00 13.03 -6.23
CA GLU A 295 -18.46 13.18 -6.35
C GLU A 295 -18.94 12.97 -7.79
N GLY A 296 -20.01 12.19 -7.95
CA GLY A 296 -20.68 11.90 -9.21
C GLY A 296 -21.29 10.49 -9.20
N PRO A 297 -21.97 10.08 -10.29
CA PRO A 297 -22.55 8.74 -10.37
C PRO A 297 -21.45 7.68 -10.46
N VAL A 298 -21.64 6.55 -9.78
CA VAL A 298 -20.71 5.41 -9.83
C VAL A 298 -20.63 4.76 -11.22
N SER A 299 -21.60 5.05 -12.09
CA SER A 299 -21.65 4.65 -13.50
C SER A 299 -20.99 5.65 -14.46
N ALA A 300 -20.33 6.69 -13.95
CA ALA A 300 -19.72 7.73 -14.80
C ALA A 300 -18.69 7.17 -15.77
N GLU A 301 -18.93 7.36 -17.07
CA GLU A 301 -17.96 7.02 -18.11
C GLU A 301 -16.82 8.03 -18.22
N LEU A 302 -17.03 9.24 -17.71
CA LEU A 302 -16.08 10.33 -17.69
C LEU A 302 -15.70 10.70 -16.26
N MET A 303 -14.40 10.63 -15.97
CA MET A 303 -13.83 11.01 -14.69
C MET A 303 -12.91 12.21 -14.86
N PHE A 304 -13.03 13.22 -14.00
CA PHE A 304 -12.12 14.36 -13.95
C PHE A 304 -11.32 14.34 -12.64
N VAL A 305 -10.02 14.55 -12.75
CA VAL A 305 -9.10 14.54 -11.61
C VAL A 305 -8.36 15.88 -11.53
N GLY A 306 -8.60 16.63 -10.46
CA GLY A 306 -7.87 17.85 -10.10
C GLY A 306 -6.62 17.59 -9.25
N GLU A 307 -6.03 18.67 -8.74
CA GLU A 307 -4.82 18.60 -7.91
C GLU A 307 -5.14 18.19 -6.45
N GLN A 308 -5.84 19.06 -5.74
CA GLN A 308 -6.23 18.90 -4.34
C GLN A 308 -7.47 19.77 -4.07
N PRO A 309 -8.14 19.62 -2.92
CA PRO A 309 -9.22 20.50 -2.51
C PRO A 309 -8.67 21.90 -2.23
N GLY A 310 -9.47 22.94 -2.49
CA GLY A 310 -9.17 24.30 -2.06
C GLY A 310 -9.85 24.63 -0.73
N ASP A 311 -9.78 25.91 -0.36
CA ASP A 311 -10.35 26.46 0.87
C ASP A 311 -11.86 26.19 1.00
N GLN A 312 -12.63 26.43 -0.06
CA GLN A 312 -14.08 26.22 -0.04
C GLN A 312 -14.44 24.74 -0.09
N GLU A 313 -13.72 23.95 -0.87
CA GLU A 313 -13.90 22.51 -0.96
C GLU A 313 -13.66 21.82 0.38
N ASP A 314 -12.59 22.20 1.09
CA ASP A 314 -12.23 21.66 2.41
C ASP A 314 -13.29 21.96 3.48
N LEU A 315 -13.97 23.10 3.41
CA LEU A 315 -15.09 23.41 4.31
C LEU A 315 -16.38 22.71 3.89
N ALA A 316 -16.63 22.61 2.58
CA ALA A 316 -17.86 22.03 2.05
C ALA A 316 -17.85 20.49 2.01
N GLY A 317 -16.68 19.86 2.07
CA GLY A 317 -16.54 18.41 1.89
C GLY A 317 -16.80 17.93 0.46
N ARG A 318 -16.82 18.84 -0.52
CA ARG A 318 -17.21 18.57 -1.92
C ARG A 318 -16.18 19.09 -2.91
N PRO A 319 -15.83 18.34 -3.97
CA PRO A 319 -14.81 18.74 -4.93
C PRO A 319 -15.34 19.79 -5.91
N PHE A 320 -14.49 20.75 -6.30
CA PHE A 320 -14.79 21.78 -7.32
C PHE A 320 -16.02 22.65 -7.03
N VAL A 321 -16.15 23.17 -5.80
CA VAL A 321 -17.23 24.12 -5.44
C VAL A 321 -16.78 25.59 -5.44
N GLY A 322 -15.47 25.85 -5.40
CA GLY A 322 -14.90 27.18 -5.39
C GLY A 322 -14.84 27.86 -6.77
N PRO A 323 -14.14 29.00 -6.90
CA PRO A 323 -14.09 29.77 -8.15
C PRO A 323 -13.57 28.97 -9.36
N ALA A 324 -12.59 28.09 -9.14
CA ALA A 324 -12.06 27.20 -10.18
C ALA A 324 -13.10 26.15 -10.61
N GLY A 325 -13.90 25.66 -9.66
CA GLY A 325 -15.03 24.75 -9.91
C GLY A 325 -16.14 25.39 -10.73
N GLN A 326 -16.52 26.62 -10.38
CA GLN A 326 -17.52 27.36 -11.16
C GLN A 326 -17.06 27.64 -12.60
N LEU A 327 -15.77 27.92 -12.80
CA LEU A 327 -15.20 28.05 -14.15
C LEU A 327 -15.23 26.72 -14.89
N PHE A 328 -14.89 25.63 -14.20
CA PHE A 328 -14.93 24.28 -14.74
C PHE A 328 -16.35 23.88 -15.18
N ASP A 329 -17.37 24.13 -14.36
CA ASP A 329 -18.77 23.85 -14.69
C ASP A 329 -19.24 24.62 -15.93
N ARG A 330 -18.87 25.91 -16.04
CA ARG A 330 -19.16 26.69 -17.26
C ARG A 330 -18.47 26.09 -18.49
N ALA A 331 -17.22 25.65 -18.35
CA ALA A 331 -16.47 25.05 -19.44
C ALA A 331 -17.03 23.68 -19.86
N LEU A 332 -17.51 22.86 -18.92
CA LEU A 332 -18.24 21.62 -19.21
C LEU A 332 -19.51 21.91 -20.01
N GLY A 333 -20.31 22.89 -19.58
CA GLY A 333 -21.50 23.32 -20.32
C GLY A 333 -21.19 23.75 -21.74
N ALA A 334 -20.15 24.57 -21.94
CA ALA A 334 -19.69 24.99 -23.27
C ALA A 334 -19.12 23.83 -24.12
N ALA A 335 -18.59 22.79 -23.47
CA ALA A 335 -18.10 21.58 -24.13
C ALA A 335 -19.24 20.59 -24.49
N GLY A 336 -20.47 20.83 -24.01
CA GLY A 336 -21.60 19.91 -24.17
C GLY A 336 -21.54 18.70 -23.23
N VAL A 337 -20.80 18.80 -22.12
CA VAL A 337 -20.66 17.74 -21.13
C VAL A 337 -21.60 17.99 -19.96
N ASP A 338 -22.50 17.04 -19.69
CA ASP A 338 -23.37 17.08 -18.53
C ASP A 338 -22.59 16.73 -17.26
N ARG A 339 -22.43 17.72 -16.36
CA ARG A 339 -21.72 17.57 -15.08
C ARG A 339 -22.32 16.47 -14.20
N SER A 340 -23.63 16.23 -14.27
CA SER A 340 -24.33 15.22 -13.46
C SER A 340 -23.99 13.78 -13.87
N ARG A 341 -23.46 13.59 -15.09
CA ARG A 341 -23.04 12.30 -15.64
C ARG A 341 -21.55 12.02 -15.46
N ALA A 342 -20.81 12.98 -14.90
CA ALA A 342 -19.37 12.89 -14.71
C ALA A 342 -19.02 12.69 -13.23
N TYR A 343 -17.95 11.93 -13.00
CA TYR A 343 -17.33 11.81 -11.68
C TYR A 343 -16.16 12.79 -11.58
N VAL A 344 -16.10 13.56 -10.49
CA VAL A 344 -15.06 14.58 -10.31
C VAL A 344 -14.40 14.38 -8.96
N THR A 345 -13.08 14.42 -8.94
CA THR A 345 -12.29 14.15 -7.74
C THR A 345 -10.92 14.85 -7.84
N ASN A 346 -10.05 14.64 -6.84
CA ASN A 346 -8.70 15.22 -6.80
C ASN A 346 -7.64 14.15 -6.54
N ALA A 347 -6.43 14.38 -7.08
CA ALA A 347 -5.27 13.51 -6.85
C ALA A 347 -4.91 13.36 -5.37
N VAL A 348 -5.06 14.45 -4.61
CA VAL A 348 -4.91 14.49 -3.15
C VAL A 348 -6.25 14.84 -2.51
N LYS A 349 -6.60 14.20 -1.40
CA LYS A 349 -7.93 14.33 -0.75
C LYS A 349 -8.03 15.32 0.40
N HIS A 350 -6.90 15.89 0.82
CA HIS A 350 -6.84 16.87 1.92
C HIS A 350 -6.25 18.17 1.42
N PHE A 351 -6.75 19.29 1.91
CA PHE A 351 -6.29 20.61 1.51
C PHE A 351 -4.94 20.95 2.16
N LYS A 352 -3.90 21.13 1.34
CA LYS A 352 -2.62 21.70 1.77
C LYS A 352 -2.63 23.21 1.63
N TYR A 353 -2.35 23.91 2.73
CA TYR A 353 -2.29 25.36 2.75
C TYR A 353 -1.24 25.88 3.74
N GLU A 354 -0.84 27.13 3.51
CA GLU A 354 -0.06 27.95 4.43
C GLU A 354 -0.98 29.02 5.06
N PRO A 355 -1.06 29.12 6.39
CA PRO A 355 -1.85 30.14 7.05
C PRO A 355 -1.18 31.51 6.90
N ARG A 356 -1.93 32.50 6.40
CA ARG A 356 -1.50 33.91 6.32
C ARG A 356 -2.58 34.80 6.94
N GLY A 357 -2.41 35.08 8.24
CA GLY A 357 -3.46 35.72 9.04
C GLY A 357 -4.70 34.83 9.11
N THR A 358 -5.86 35.36 8.74
CA THR A 358 -7.13 34.61 8.66
C THR A 358 -7.30 33.83 7.35
N ARG A 359 -6.39 33.98 6.38
CA ARG A 359 -6.51 33.34 5.06
C ARG A 359 -5.72 32.03 5.00
N ARG A 360 -6.31 31.02 4.36
CA ARG A 360 -5.66 29.75 4.03
C ARG A 360 -5.15 29.80 2.59
N ILE A 361 -3.84 29.97 2.40
CA ILE A 361 -3.24 30.11 1.08
C ILE A 361 -2.87 28.74 0.54
N HIS A 362 -3.45 28.36 -0.59
CA HIS A 362 -3.18 27.07 -1.22
C HIS A 362 -1.68 26.83 -1.47
N ALA A 363 -1.17 25.69 -1.00
CA ALA A 363 0.20 25.24 -1.23
C ALA A 363 0.19 23.91 -1.99
N LYS A 364 1.09 23.75 -2.96
CA LYS A 364 1.09 22.58 -3.85
C LYS A 364 1.47 21.29 -3.08
N PRO A 365 0.77 20.17 -3.31
CA PRO A 365 1.19 18.88 -2.78
C PRO A 365 2.57 18.47 -3.30
N ASP A 366 3.39 17.89 -2.42
CA ASP A 366 4.68 17.32 -2.79
C ASP A 366 4.54 15.89 -3.33
N THR A 367 5.66 15.32 -3.76
CA THR A 367 5.67 13.97 -4.37
C THR A 367 5.22 12.90 -3.38
N GLY A 368 5.64 12.96 -2.11
CA GLY A 368 5.29 11.96 -1.12
C GLY A 368 3.81 12.01 -0.75
N GLU A 369 3.22 13.21 -0.69
CA GLU A 369 1.80 13.41 -0.48
C GLU A 369 0.96 12.88 -1.65
N ILE A 370 1.38 13.15 -2.89
CA ILE A 370 0.73 12.62 -4.11
C ILE A 370 0.79 11.10 -4.12
N GLU A 371 1.95 10.50 -3.84
CA GLU A 371 2.13 9.04 -3.82
C GLU A 371 1.32 8.37 -2.71
N ALA A 372 1.28 8.95 -1.52
CA ALA A 372 0.49 8.44 -0.41
C ALA A 372 -1.03 8.49 -0.71
N CYS A 373 -1.49 9.53 -1.39
CA CYS A 373 -2.90 9.71 -1.71
C CYS A 373 -3.35 8.98 -2.99
N ARG A 374 -2.40 8.63 -3.88
CA ARG A 374 -2.65 7.89 -5.13
C ARG A 374 -3.51 6.64 -4.92
N TRP A 375 -3.33 5.95 -3.79
CA TRP A 375 -4.13 4.78 -3.44
C TRP A 375 -5.65 5.03 -3.53
N TRP A 376 -6.13 6.19 -3.09
CA TRP A 376 -7.56 6.53 -3.15
C TRP A 376 -8.06 6.70 -4.59
N ILE A 377 -7.29 7.38 -5.43
CA ILE A 377 -7.64 7.55 -6.85
C ILE A 377 -7.62 6.21 -7.58
N ASP A 378 -6.66 5.35 -7.26
CA ASP A 378 -6.62 4.00 -7.82
C ASP A 378 -7.85 3.19 -7.38
N GLN A 379 -8.33 3.33 -6.13
CA GLN A 379 -9.59 2.70 -5.69
C GLN A 379 -10.82 3.28 -6.40
N GLU A 380 -10.94 4.61 -6.53
CA GLU A 380 -12.04 5.24 -7.27
C GLU A 380 -12.08 4.76 -8.72
N ARG A 381 -10.92 4.72 -9.41
CA ARG A 381 -10.82 4.24 -10.80
C ARG A 381 -11.12 2.75 -10.92
N LEU A 382 -10.67 1.94 -9.96
CA LEU A 382 -10.92 0.50 -9.93
C LEU A 382 -12.41 0.17 -9.84
N LEU A 383 -13.14 0.96 -9.05
CA LEU A 383 -14.56 0.79 -8.78
C LEU A 383 -15.42 1.32 -9.93
N LEU A 384 -15.17 2.57 -10.37
CA LEU A 384 -15.98 3.24 -11.38
C LEU A 384 -15.64 2.80 -12.81
N ARG A 385 -14.39 2.41 -13.08
CA ARG A 385 -13.88 2.05 -14.41
C ARG A 385 -14.29 3.04 -15.51
N PRO A 386 -13.97 4.33 -15.36
CA PRO A 386 -14.32 5.33 -16.37
C PRO A 386 -13.65 4.98 -17.71
N ARG A 387 -14.38 5.15 -18.82
CA ARG A 387 -13.82 5.00 -20.17
C ARG A 387 -12.77 6.06 -20.45
N VAL A 388 -12.97 7.27 -19.95
CA VAL A 388 -12.05 8.40 -20.10
C VAL A 388 -11.76 9.06 -18.76
N THR A 389 -10.48 9.25 -18.46
CA THR A 389 -10.02 9.99 -17.28
C THR A 389 -9.27 11.26 -17.68
N VAL A 390 -9.84 12.42 -17.39
CA VAL A 390 -9.30 13.73 -17.69
C VAL A 390 -8.49 14.25 -16.50
N MET A 391 -7.19 14.45 -16.73
CA MET A 391 -6.22 14.95 -15.77
C MET A 391 -6.10 16.47 -15.90
N LEU A 392 -6.66 17.20 -14.93
CA LEU A 392 -6.69 18.65 -14.88
C LEU A 392 -5.38 19.17 -14.26
N GLY A 393 -4.38 19.43 -15.09
CA GLY A 393 -3.08 19.94 -14.67
C GLY A 393 -2.04 18.86 -14.29
N ALA A 394 -0.83 19.33 -13.97
CA ALA A 394 0.36 18.49 -13.88
C ALA A 394 0.34 17.51 -12.69
N THR A 395 -0.28 17.90 -11.56
CA THR A 395 -0.34 17.06 -10.36
C THR A 395 -1.28 15.87 -10.57
N ALA A 396 -2.45 16.10 -11.16
CA ALA A 396 -3.35 15.03 -11.58
C ALA A 396 -2.65 14.08 -12.56
N ALA A 397 -1.99 14.63 -13.58
CA ALA A 397 -1.30 13.82 -14.57
C ALA A 397 -0.17 12.97 -13.96
N ARG A 398 0.60 13.53 -13.02
CA ARG A 398 1.65 12.80 -12.30
C ARG A 398 1.08 11.68 -11.44
N SER A 399 -0.02 11.93 -10.73
CA SER A 399 -0.67 10.95 -9.86
C SER A 399 -1.09 9.70 -10.65
N LEU A 400 -1.72 9.89 -11.82
CA LEU A 400 -2.24 8.78 -12.62
C LEU A 400 -1.17 8.11 -13.50
N LEU A 401 -0.25 8.89 -14.10
CA LEU A 401 0.74 8.34 -15.03
C LEU A 401 2.04 7.89 -14.35
N GLY A 402 2.24 8.23 -13.06
CA GLY A 402 3.45 7.89 -12.32
C GLY A 402 4.72 8.60 -12.80
N ARG A 403 4.60 9.62 -13.67
CA ARG A 403 5.73 10.39 -14.21
C ARG A 403 5.41 11.89 -14.26
N ALA A 404 6.44 12.72 -14.29
CA ALA A 404 6.27 14.14 -14.55
C ALA A 404 5.74 14.37 -15.99
N VAL A 405 4.87 15.36 -16.15
CA VAL A 405 4.21 15.70 -17.41
C VAL A 405 4.36 17.19 -17.69
N THR A 406 4.69 17.53 -18.94
CA THR A 406 4.63 18.91 -19.43
C THR A 406 3.30 19.14 -20.16
N ILE A 407 2.36 19.82 -19.51
CA ILE A 407 0.98 20.00 -20.02
C ILE A 407 0.95 20.52 -21.46
N GLY A 408 1.74 21.53 -21.79
CA GLY A 408 1.75 22.12 -23.13
C GLY A 408 2.13 21.15 -24.27
N ARG A 409 2.83 20.04 -23.97
CA ARG A 409 3.24 19.04 -24.96
C ARG A 409 2.26 17.89 -25.11
N GLU A 410 1.54 17.55 -24.04
CA GLU A 410 0.73 16.33 -23.95
C GLU A 410 -0.77 16.59 -23.88
N ARG A 411 -1.20 17.85 -23.68
CA ARG A 411 -2.63 18.18 -23.64
C ARG A 411 -3.35 17.88 -24.95
N GLY A 412 -4.63 17.54 -24.86
CA GLY A 412 -5.51 17.34 -26.02
C GLY A 412 -5.23 16.06 -26.82
N ARG A 413 -4.51 15.09 -26.25
CA ARG A 413 -4.18 13.81 -26.90
C ARG A 413 -4.63 12.63 -26.04
N PRO A 414 -5.12 11.54 -26.66
CA PRO A 414 -5.44 10.31 -25.94
C PRO A 414 -4.16 9.62 -25.46
N ILE A 415 -4.23 9.02 -24.28
CA ILE A 415 -3.13 8.29 -23.63
C ILE A 415 -3.68 6.96 -23.14
N ASP A 416 -3.09 5.84 -23.52
CA ASP A 416 -3.50 4.55 -22.97
C ASP A 416 -3.08 4.44 -21.50
N LEU A 417 -4.04 4.19 -20.62
CA LEU A 417 -3.77 4.00 -19.18
C LEU A 417 -3.49 2.52 -18.90
N ALA A 418 -2.45 2.24 -18.12
CA ALA A 418 -2.04 0.86 -17.78
C ALA A 418 -3.15 0.04 -17.09
N GLU A 419 -4.04 0.72 -16.37
CA GLU A 419 -5.18 0.16 -15.62
C GLU A 419 -6.44 0.00 -16.51
N GLY A 420 -6.36 0.36 -17.79
CA GLY A 420 -7.49 0.43 -18.73
C GLY A 420 -8.12 1.82 -18.83
N GLY A 421 -8.80 2.06 -19.95
CA GLY A 421 -9.39 3.35 -20.31
C GLY A 421 -8.41 4.32 -20.96
N THR A 422 -8.93 5.46 -21.41
CA THR A 422 -8.15 6.51 -22.07
C THR A 422 -7.90 7.68 -21.12
N GLY A 423 -6.66 8.05 -20.95
CA GLY A 423 -6.23 9.26 -20.28
C GLY A 423 -6.28 10.46 -21.22
N TRP A 424 -6.66 11.62 -20.68
CA TRP A 424 -6.66 12.88 -21.41
C TRP A 424 -6.09 13.98 -20.51
N ILE A 425 -5.23 14.84 -21.04
CA ILE A 425 -4.57 15.88 -20.24
C ILE A 425 -5.06 17.25 -20.69
N THR A 426 -5.28 18.15 -19.73
CA THR A 426 -5.52 19.57 -20.01
C THR A 426 -5.00 20.44 -18.85
N VAL A 427 -5.15 21.76 -18.97
CA VAL A 427 -4.78 22.73 -17.92
C VAL A 427 -5.73 22.63 -16.72
N HIS A 428 -5.26 22.99 -15.54
CA HIS A 428 -6.13 23.09 -14.37
C HIS A 428 -6.98 24.38 -14.45
N PRO A 429 -8.30 24.37 -14.10
CA PRO A 429 -9.15 25.56 -14.19
C PRO A 429 -8.64 26.79 -13.42
N SER A 430 -7.94 26.58 -12.31
CA SER A 430 -7.33 27.70 -11.55
C SER A 430 -6.22 28.43 -12.31
N PHE A 431 -5.60 27.81 -13.32
CA PHE A 431 -4.65 28.49 -14.20
C PHE A 431 -5.33 29.59 -15.01
N LEU A 432 -6.55 29.33 -15.51
CA LEU A 432 -7.33 30.29 -16.29
C LEU A 432 -7.70 31.53 -15.47
N LEU A 433 -7.94 31.37 -14.16
CA LEU A 433 -8.24 32.48 -13.24
C LEU A 433 -7.03 33.38 -12.94
N ARG A 434 -5.81 32.93 -13.28
CA ARG A 434 -4.56 33.66 -13.01
C ARG A 434 -4.03 34.40 -14.25
N ILE A 435 -4.70 34.29 -15.40
CA ILE A 435 -4.32 35.01 -16.62
C ILE A 435 -4.88 36.43 -16.52
N GLU A 436 -4.00 37.43 -16.41
CA GLU A 436 -4.39 38.84 -16.30
C GLU A 436 -4.86 39.42 -17.63
N ASP A 437 -4.21 38.99 -18.72
CA ASP A 437 -4.55 39.40 -20.09
C ASP A 437 -5.87 38.76 -20.53
N ARG A 438 -6.85 39.61 -20.87
CA ARG A 438 -8.21 39.16 -21.20
C ARG A 438 -8.30 38.35 -22.48
N ASP A 439 -7.57 38.76 -23.52
CA ASP A 439 -7.62 38.09 -24.82
C ASP A 439 -6.95 36.71 -24.71
N ARG A 440 -5.80 36.66 -24.04
CA ARG A 440 -5.13 35.40 -23.73
C ARG A 440 -5.97 34.49 -22.82
N ALA A 441 -6.71 35.05 -21.86
CA ALA A 441 -7.60 34.28 -21.00
C ALA A 441 -8.77 33.68 -21.80
N ALA A 442 -9.34 34.45 -22.73
CA ALA A 442 -10.40 33.98 -23.62
C ALA A 442 -9.90 32.87 -24.56
N ASP A 443 -8.73 33.05 -25.17
CA ASP A 443 -8.09 32.04 -26.02
C ASP A 443 -7.82 30.73 -25.26
N GLU A 444 -7.23 30.83 -24.06
CA GLU A 444 -6.93 29.64 -23.28
C GLU A 444 -8.19 28.96 -22.75
N TYR A 445 -9.25 29.72 -22.43
CA TYR A 445 -10.55 29.18 -22.10
C TYR A 445 -11.17 28.42 -23.29
N ALA A 446 -11.11 28.98 -24.49
CA ALA A 446 -11.59 28.32 -25.71
C ALA A 446 -10.83 27.00 -25.96
N ARG A 447 -9.50 27.00 -25.78
CA ARG A 447 -8.68 25.79 -25.86
C ARG A 447 -9.04 24.78 -24.77
N PHE A 448 -9.31 25.21 -23.54
CA PHE A 448 -9.75 24.34 -22.45
C PHE A 448 -11.08 23.66 -22.78
N VAL A 449 -12.06 24.41 -23.29
CA VAL A 449 -13.34 23.86 -23.76
C VAL A 449 -13.13 22.85 -24.90
N ALA A 450 -12.22 23.12 -25.84
CA ALA A 450 -11.89 22.19 -26.91
C ALA A 450 -11.30 20.88 -26.39
N ASP A 451 -10.41 20.92 -25.38
CA ASP A 451 -9.88 19.71 -24.74
C ASP A 451 -10.98 18.90 -24.06
N LEU A 452 -11.90 19.54 -23.34
CA LEU A 452 -13.02 18.87 -22.68
C LEU A 452 -13.94 18.19 -23.70
N ARG A 453 -14.22 18.87 -24.82
CA ARG A 453 -15.00 18.31 -25.92
C ARG A 453 -14.30 17.12 -26.57
N GLY A 454 -12.99 17.21 -26.78
CA GLY A 454 -12.18 16.13 -27.31
C GLY A 454 -12.20 14.88 -26.42
N ALA A 455 -12.08 15.07 -25.10
CA ALA A 455 -12.20 13.98 -24.14
C ALA A 455 -13.60 13.35 -24.15
N ALA A 456 -14.66 14.16 -24.21
CA ALA A 456 -16.04 13.67 -24.25
C ALA A 456 -16.36 12.91 -25.55
N ALA A 457 -15.75 13.30 -26.68
CA ALA A 457 -15.93 12.61 -27.95
C ALA A 457 -15.42 11.16 -27.94
N LEU A 458 -14.54 10.79 -27.01
CA LEU A 458 -14.04 9.41 -26.87
C LEU A 458 -15.04 8.46 -26.19
N ILE A 459 -16.08 8.99 -25.55
CA ILE A 459 -17.17 8.20 -24.97
C ILE A 459 -18.47 8.22 -25.79
N ALA A 460 -18.55 9.10 -26.78
CA ALA A 460 -19.72 9.30 -27.63
C ALA A 460 -20.01 8.12 -28.57
#